data_AF-A0A7W0MDV6-F1
#
_entry.id   AF-A0A7W0MDV6-F1
#
_cell.length_a   1.000
_cell.length_b   1.000
_cell.length_c   1.000
_cell.angle_alpha   90.00
_cell.angle_beta   90.00
_cell.angle_gamma   90.00
#
_symmetry.space_group_name_H-M   'P 1'
#
loop_
_entity.id
_entity.type
_entity.pdbx_description
1 polymer ?
#
loop_
_entity_poly.entity_id
_entity_poly.type
_entity_poly.pdbx_seq_one_letter_code
_entity_poly.pdbx_strand_id
1 'polypeptide(L)'
;MHPSRPPGDALKNNQTVCRNTTVILGRAHLLHLPGELFVEYQIAAQSLLPDEHVCVAAYGDYAAGYIGTKIAYSQGGYETGPDASNVVPEVEDVLTSAIEKVLKGRSQN
;
A
#
# COMPACT_ATOMS: atom_id res chain seq x y z
N MET A 1 20.70 7.33 -19.54
CA MET A 1 19.51 7.62 -20.38
C MET A 1 18.81 6.29 -20.61
N HIS A 2 17.83 5.96 -19.78
CA HIS A 2 17.06 4.72 -19.88
C HIS A 2 15.94 4.96 -20.90
N PRO A 3 15.69 4.06 -21.88
CA PRO A 3 14.56 4.22 -22.78
C PRO A 3 13.25 4.26 -21.98
N SER A 4 12.46 5.31 -22.18
CA SER A 4 11.14 5.46 -21.59
C SER A 4 10.25 4.29 -21.99
N ARG A 5 9.57 3.70 -21.01
CA ARG A 5 8.58 2.66 -21.22
C ARG A 5 7.45 3.25 -22.10
N PRO A 6 7.01 2.56 -23.18
CA PRO A 6 5.94 3.08 -24.03
C PRO A 6 4.64 3.25 -23.21
N PRO A 7 3.86 4.31 -23.46
CA PRO A 7 2.65 4.58 -22.71
C PRO A 7 1.51 3.65 -23.16
N GLY A 8 0.96 2.93 -22.19
CA GLY A 8 -0.42 2.41 -22.17
C GLY A 8 -0.76 1.35 -23.22
N ASP A 9 -0.66 0.06 -22.85
CA ASP A 9 -1.61 -0.96 -23.36
C ASP A 9 -1.51 -2.34 -22.67
N ALA A 10 -0.46 -2.63 -21.92
CA ALA A 10 -0.46 -3.76 -20.99
C ALA A 10 -0.93 -3.25 -19.62
N LEU A 11 -2.08 -3.70 -19.11
CA LEU A 11 -2.43 -3.83 -17.67
C LEU A 11 -3.95 -3.94 -17.40
N LYS A 12 -4.83 -3.79 -18.41
CA LYS A 12 -6.29 -3.70 -18.16
C LYS A 12 -6.92 -4.92 -17.47
N ASN A 13 -6.29 -6.10 -17.49
CA ASN A 13 -6.84 -7.33 -16.88
C ASN A 13 -5.84 -8.10 -15.98
N ASN A 14 -4.75 -7.49 -15.52
CA ASN A 14 -3.74 -8.19 -14.72
C ASN A 14 -3.90 -7.85 -13.23
N GLN A 15 -4.69 -8.66 -12.51
CA GLN A 15 -4.73 -8.58 -11.06
C GLN A 15 -3.42 -9.11 -10.49
N THR A 16 -2.54 -8.20 -10.08
CA THR A 16 -1.34 -8.57 -9.33
C THR A 16 -1.73 -8.85 -7.89
N VAL A 17 -1.29 -10.00 -7.36
CA VAL A 17 -1.52 -10.39 -5.97
C VAL A 17 -0.35 -9.90 -5.13
N CYS A 18 -0.63 -9.01 -4.19
CA CYS A 18 0.31 -8.65 -3.13
C CYS A 18 -0.18 -9.20 -1.79
N ARG A 19 0.76 -9.66 -0.94
CA ARG A 19 0.43 -10.14 0.40
C ARG A 19 0.62 -9.04 1.42
N ASN A 20 -0.41 -8.84 2.23
CA ASN A 20 -0.35 -8.02 3.42
C ASN A 20 -0.31 -8.96 4.63
N THR A 21 0.65 -8.76 5.52
CA THR A 21 0.84 -9.61 6.68
C THR A 21 0.96 -8.74 7.92
N THR A 22 0.46 -9.19 9.05
CA THR A 22 0.78 -8.58 10.35
C THR A 22 1.37 -9.61 11.30
N VAL A 23 2.38 -9.20 12.05
CA VAL A 23 2.92 -9.95 13.20
C VAL A 23 2.62 -9.16 14.45
N ILE A 24 2.03 -9.82 15.45
CA ILE A 24 1.63 -9.20 16.71
C ILE A 24 2.62 -9.60 17.81
N LEU A 25 3.21 -8.60 18.46
CA LEU A 25 4.14 -8.74 19.57
C LEU A 25 3.60 -7.98 20.78
N GLY A 26 2.81 -8.68 21.60
CA GLY A 26 2.04 -8.03 22.68
C GLY A 26 1.03 -7.05 22.10
N ARG A 27 1.20 -5.76 22.42
CA ARG A 27 0.37 -4.63 21.96
C ARG A 27 0.86 -3.99 20.65
N ALA A 28 1.94 -4.52 20.06
CA ALA A 28 2.51 -4.00 18.83
C ALA A 28 2.09 -4.86 17.63
N HIS A 29 1.61 -4.20 16.58
CA HIS A 29 1.30 -4.76 15.27
C HIS A 29 2.36 -4.30 14.27
N LEU A 30 3.20 -5.22 13.81
CA LEU A 30 4.10 -4.98 12.68
C LEU A 30 3.35 -5.33 11.40
N LEU A 31 2.87 -4.32 10.68
CA LEU A 31 2.10 -4.44 9.44
C LEU A 31 3.04 -4.33 8.23
N HIS A 32 3.16 -5.41 7.47
CA HIS A 32 3.98 -5.48 6.27
C HIS A 32 3.14 -5.24 5.01
N LEU A 33 3.53 -4.23 4.21
CA LEU A 33 2.80 -3.77 3.03
C LEU A 33 3.71 -3.68 1.79
N PRO A 34 3.17 -3.86 0.58
CA PRO A 34 3.94 -3.83 -0.67
C PRO A 34 4.38 -2.42 -1.08
N GLY A 35 5.52 -2.30 -1.76
CA GLY A 35 5.94 -1.06 -2.41
C GLY A 35 6.39 0.06 -1.46
N GLU A 36 6.52 1.27 -2.02
CA GLU A 36 6.97 2.48 -1.32
C GLU A 36 5.76 3.34 -0.96
N LEU A 37 5.22 3.14 0.25
CA LEU A 37 3.97 3.78 0.65
C LEU A 37 4.15 5.22 1.15
N PHE A 38 3.13 6.01 0.91
CA PHE A 38 2.92 7.30 1.54
C PHE A 38 2.65 7.17 3.05
N VAL A 39 3.00 8.22 3.81
CA VAL A 39 2.88 8.23 5.30
C VAL A 39 1.43 8.09 5.77
N GLU A 40 0.48 8.52 4.94
CA GLU A 40 -0.96 8.42 5.16
C GLU A 40 -1.40 6.99 5.45
N TYR A 41 -0.76 5.98 4.85
CA TYR A 41 -1.09 4.58 5.11
C TYR A 41 -0.69 4.14 6.53
N GLN A 42 0.42 4.65 7.08
CA GLN A 42 0.79 4.42 8.49
C GLN A 42 -0.18 5.12 9.44
N ILE A 43 -0.56 6.36 9.14
CA ILE A 43 -1.51 7.13 9.95
C ILE A 43 -2.89 6.45 9.95
N ALA A 44 -3.35 6.01 8.78
CA ALA A 44 -4.59 5.27 8.63
C ALA A 44 -4.55 3.91 9.34
N ALA A 45 -3.45 3.16 9.23
CA ALA A 45 -3.30 1.89 9.93
C ALA A 45 -3.36 2.07 11.46
N GLN A 46 -2.69 3.11 11.99
CA GLN A 46 -2.70 3.41 13.42
C GLN A 46 -4.08 3.88 13.91
N SER A 47 -4.85 4.61 13.10
CA SER A 47 -6.19 5.07 13.48
C SER A 47 -7.21 3.93 13.60
N LEU A 48 -6.96 2.79 12.94
CA LEU A 48 -7.82 1.60 13.05
C LEU A 48 -7.68 0.88 14.41
N LEU A 49 -6.57 1.08 15.11
CA LEU A 49 -6.27 0.48 16.43
C LEU A 49 -5.69 1.55 17.36
N PRO A 50 -6.48 2.55 17.79
CA PRO A 50 -5.98 3.73 18.51
C PRO A 50 -5.34 3.41 19.88
N ASP A 51 -5.72 2.28 20.47
CA ASP A 51 -5.18 1.81 21.74
C ASP A 51 -3.98 0.86 21.57
N GLU A 52 -3.57 0.51 20.36
CA GLU A 52 -2.41 -0.38 20.12
C GLU A 52 -1.30 0.36 19.37
N HIS A 53 -0.12 -0.25 19.27
CA HIS A 53 1.00 0.33 18.54
C HIS A 53 1.08 -0.32 17.15
N VAL A 54 0.86 0.45 16.09
CA VAL A 54 0.96 -0.06 14.70
C VAL A 54 2.21 0.48 14.04
N CYS A 55 3.07 -0.40 13.54
CA CYS A 55 4.27 -0.06 12.79
C CYS A 55 4.16 -0.62 11.38
N VAL A 56 4.18 0.24 10.37
CA VAL A 56 4.17 -0.14 8.96
C VAL A 56 5.59 -0.40 8.49
N ALA A 57 5.85 -1.63 8.06
CA ALA A 57 7.01 -2.02 7.30
C ALA A 57 6.61 -2.05 5.81
N ALA A 58 6.94 -0.97 5.08
CA ALA A 58 6.82 -0.90 3.63
C ALA A 58 7.90 -1.75 2.94
N TYR A 59 8.00 -1.65 1.61
CA TYR A 59 8.95 -2.40 0.76
C TYR A 59 8.74 -3.92 0.80
N GLY A 60 7.51 -4.34 1.09
CA GLY A 60 7.09 -5.73 0.96
C GLY A 60 6.93 -6.16 -0.49
N ASP A 61 6.31 -7.33 -0.66
CA ASP A 61 6.23 -8.05 -1.94
C ASP A 61 5.96 -7.14 -3.16
N TYR A 62 6.68 -7.44 -4.24
CA TYR A 62 6.53 -6.89 -5.59
C TYR A 62 7.04 -5.46 -5.82
N ALA A 63 7.58 -5.22 -7.02
CA ALA A 63 8.14 -3.94 -7.47
C ALA A 63 7.04 -2.95 -7.91
N ALA A 64 6.08 -2.66 -7.01
CA ALA A 64 5.01 -1.70 -7.28
C ALA A 64 5.55 -0.26 -7.49
N GLY A 65 6.75 0.04 -7.00
CA GLY A 65 7.24 1.41 -6.86
C GLY A 65 6.43 2.14 -5.80
N TYR A 66 6.20 3.42 -6.00
CA TYR A 66 5.41 4.23 -5.08
C TYR A 66 3.93 3.88 -5.10
N ILE A 67 3.32 3.86 -3.92
CA ILE A 67 1.88 3.73 -3.72
C ILE A 67 1.40 4.97 -2.96
N GLY A 68 0.88 5.94 -3.69
CA GLY A 68 0.28 7.15 -3.14
C GLY A 68 -1.19 6.95 -2.74
N THR A 69 -1.77 7.96 -2.11
CA THR A 69 -3.23 8.11 -1.96
C THR A 69 -3.86 8.45 -3.32
N LYS A 70 -5.13 8.15 -3.51
CA LYS A 70 -5.88 8.42 -4.75
C LYS A 70 -5.81 9.88 -5.15
N ILE A 71 -5.92 10.78 -4.17
CA ILE A 71 -5.83 12.23 -4.40
C ILE A 71 -4.43 12.65 -4.89
N ALA A 72 -3.36 11.99 -4.43
CA ALA A 72 -1.98 12.34 -4.79
C ALA A 72 -1.71 12.17 -6.29
N TYR A 73 -2.38 11.24 -6.97
CA TYR A 73 -2.23 11.09 -8.43
C TYR A 73 -2.79 12.28 -9.21
N SER A 74 -3.85 12.93 -8.69
CA SER A 74 -4.37 14.17 -9.29
C SER A 74 -3.52 15.40 -8.98
N GLN A 75 -2.84 15.38 -7.84
CA GLN A 75 -1.92 16.45 -7.42
C GLN A 75 -0.57 16.37 -8.15
N GLY A 76 -0.20 15.18 -8.61
CA GLY A 76 1.06 14.92 -9.29
C GLY A 76 2.26 14.89 -8.32
N GLY A 77 3.44 14.74 -8.89
CA GLY A 77 4.68 14.52 -8.15
C GLY A 77 5.54 13.46 -8.85
N TYR A 78 6.74 13.23 -8.34
CA TYR A 78 7.58 12.14 -8.86
C TYR A 78 6.95 10.80 -8.52
N GLU A 79 6.51 10.65 -7.28
CA GLU A 79 6.02 9.44 -6.67
C GLU A 79 4.73 8.91 -7.30
N THR A 80 3.91 9.79 -7.90
CA THR A 80 2.67 9.39 -8.61
C THR A 80 2.83 9.41 -10.13
N GLY A 81 4.06 9.65 -10.61
CA GLY A 81 4.40 9.67 -12.02
C GLY A 81 4.48 8.26 -12.64
N PRO A 82 4.33 8.16 -13.96
CA PRO A 82 4.32 6.89 -14.69
C PRO A 82 5.65 6.12 -14.61
N ASP A 83 6.75 6.79 -14.28
CA ASP A 83 8.08 6.18 -14.13
C ASP A 83 8.33 5.63 -12.71
N ALA A 84 7.57 6.09 -11.70
CA ALA A 84 7.82 5.79 -10.29
C ALA A 84 6.73 4.92 -9.65
N SER A 85 5.49 4.96 -10.17
CA SER A 85 4.37 4.14 -9.70
C SER A 85 3.88 3.21 -10.78
N ASN A 86 3.81 1.91 -10.46
CA ASN A 86 3.25 0.88 -11.34
C ASN A 86 1.80 0.51 -10.97
N VAL A 87 1.12 1.36 -10.21
CA VAL A 87 -0.26 1.12 -9.75
C VAL A 87 -1.19 2.26 -10.17
N VAL A 88 -2.49 2.02 -10.06
CA VAL A 88 -3.55 3.00 -10.36
C VAL A 88 -4.09 3.62 -9.06
N PRO A 89 -4.71 4.82 -9.11
CA PRO A 89 -5.23 5.50 -7.92
C PRO A 89 -6.21 4.67 -7.09
N GLU A 90 -6.97 3.77 -7.73
CA GLU A 90 -7.94 2.88 -7.09
C GLU A 90 -7.30 1.83 -6.18
N VAL A 91 -5.97 1.65 -6.23
CA VAL A 91 -5.26 0.75 -5.30
C VAL A 91 -5.38 1.21 -3.85
N GLU A 92 -5.59 2.50 -3.57
CA GLU A 92 -5.83 2.97 -2.20
C GLU A 92 -7.04 2.26 -1.56
N ASP A 93 -8.15 2.12 -2.30
CA ASP A 93 -9.38 1.51 -1.81
C ASP A 93 -9.17 0.01 -1.50
N VAL A 94 -8.45 -0.68 -2.40
CA VAL A 94 -8.10 -2.11 -2.25
C VAL A 94 -7.15 -2.34 -1.08
N LEU A 95 -6.09 -1.53 -0.99
CA LEU A 95 -5.05 -1.66 0.02
C LEU A 95 -5.58 -1.33 1.40
N THR A 96 -6.35 -0.26 1.54
CA THR A 96 -6.96 0.15 2.82
C THR A 96 -7.92 -0.93 3.33
N SER A 97 -8.75 -1.50 2.45
CA SER A 97 -9.65 -2.61 2.81
C SER A 97 -8.86 -3.84 3.28
N ALA A 98 -7.73 -4.14 2.63
CA ALA A 98 -6.87 -5.25 3.02
C ALA A 98 -6.13 -5.00 4.34
N ILE A 99 -5.65 -3.77 4.58
CA ILE A 99 -5.05 -3.34 5.85
C ILE A 99 -6.05 -3.54 6.99
N GLU A 100 -7.27 -3.06 6.82
CA GLU A 100 -8.33 -3.22 7.82
C GLU A 100 -8.57 -4.70 8.12
N LYS A 101 -8.70 -5.52 7.06
CA LYS A 101 -8.92 -6.96 7.21
C LYS A 101 -7.80 -7.66 7.98
N VAL A 102 -6.53 -7.35 7.72
CA VAL A 102 -5.41 -8.03 8.41
C VAL A 102 -5.23 -7.53 9.85
N LEU A 103 -5.52 -6.26 10.13
CA LEU A 103 -5.42 -5.70 11.48
C LEU A 103 -6.61 -6.12 12.36
N LYS A 104 -7.83 -6.08 11.83
CA LYS A 104 -9.07 -6.40 12.57
C LYS A 104 -9.52 -7.86 12.40
N GLY A 105 -8.84 -8.64 11.56
CA GLY A 105 -9.15 -10.05 11.29
C GLY A 105 -9.11 -10.98 12.50
N ARG A 106 -8.77 -10.47 13.69
CA ARG A 106 -9.06 -11.12 14.98
C ARG A 106 -10.47 -10.76 15.46
N SER A 107 -11.43 -11.59 15.05
CA SER A 107 -12.32 -12.21 16.02
C SER A 107 -11.98 -13.68 16.00
N GLN A 108 -11.43 -14.20 17.11
CA GLN A 108 -11.61 -15.54 17.68
C GLN A 108 -10.59 -15.69 18.82
N ASN A 109 -11.16 -15.64 20.03
CA ASN A 109 -10.73 -16.16 21.33
C ASN A 109 -9.26 -16.55 21.55
#